data_AF-A0A554GJQ0-F1
#
_entry.id   AF-A0A554GJQ0-F1
#
_cell.length_a   1.000
_cell.length_b   1.000
_cell.length_c   1.000
_cell.angle_alpha   90.00
_cell.angle_beta   90.00
_cell.angle_gamma   90.00
#
_symmetry.space_group_name_H-M   'P 1'
#
loop_
_entity.id
_entity.type
_entity.pdbx_description
1 polymer ?
#
loop_
_entity_poly.entity_id
_entity_poly.type
_entity_poly.pdbx_seq_one_letter_code
_entity_poly.pdbx_strand_id
1 'polypeptide(L)'
;MHVGGEQTERGVAALVGRMADGFSRLVTQHLQLARVELAEDAKAMGLDAASIAVFVPFLLVGYAFVCGALAALLAPWTGWAGALALVGALNLVGGGLGILRAVKRMQSRQMMDDSVSELSRSMAALTTARPPSPVAGVNTLKDTTAMAFKETRDGR
;
A
#
# COMPACT_ATOMS: atom_id res chain seq x y z
N MET A 1 -32.06 -40.65 11.43
CA MET A 1 -31.03 -40.16 12.37
C MET A 1 -30.18 -39.13 11.64
N HIS A 2 -30.43 -37.82 11.78
CA HIS A 2 -29.68 -36.76 11.07
C HIS A 2 -29.31 -35.56 11.97
N VAL A 3 -29.35 -35.72 13.29
CA VAL A 3 -29.26 -34.61 14.26
C VAL A 3 -27.81 -34.19 14.61
N GLY A 4 -26.80 -34.92 14.12
CA GLY A 4 -25.38 -34.68 14.48
C GLY A 4 -24.66 -33.59 13.68
N GLY A 5 -25.10 -33.31 12.45
CA GLY A 5 -24.44 -32.33 11.56
C GLY A 5 -24.66 -30.89 11.99
N GLU A 6 -25.91 -30.54 12.30
CA GLU A 6 -26.29 -29.16 12.65
C GLU A 6 -25.69 -28.66 13.97
N GLN A 7 -25.48 -29.57 14.94
CA GLN A 7 -24.80 -29.19 16.19
C GLN A 7 -23.31 -28.95 16.00
N THR A 8 -22.68 -29.72 15.10
CA THR A 8 -21.26 -29.56 14.77
C THR A 8 -21.02 -28.24 14.03
N GLU A 9 -21.88 -27.89 13.06
CA GLU A 9 -21.80 -26.60 12.35
C GLU A 9 -22.00 -25.41 13.29
N ARG A 10 -22.94 -25.48 14.23
CA ARG A 10 -23.15 -24.42 15.24
C ARG A 10 -21.94 -24.28 16.18
N GLY A 11 -21.30 -25.40 16.55
CA GLY A 11 -20.10 -25.40 17.38
C GLY A 11 -18.89 -24.78 16.69
N VAL A 12 -18.67 -25.11 15.41
CA VAL A 12 -17.60 -24.52 14.59
C VAL A 12 -17.83 -23.03 14.38
N ALA A 13 -19.06 -22.62 14.07
CA ALA A 13 -19.42 -21.21 13.93
C ALA A 13 -19.20 -20.42 15.22
N ALA A 14 -19.53 -20.99 16.39
CA ALA A 14 -19.30 -20.36 17.69
C ALA A 14 -17.81 -20.28 18.08
N LEU A 15 -16.97 -21.17 17.56
CA LEU A 15 -15.52 -21.14 17.79
C LEU A 15 -14.85 -20.07 16.91
N VAL A 16 -15.25 -19.99 15.64
CA VAL A 16 -14.81 -18.95 14.71
C VAL A 16 -15.24 -17.56 15.19
N GLY A 17 -16.47 -17.41 15.69
CA GLY A 17 -16.95 -16.15 16.28
C GLY A 17 -16.08 -15.69 17.44
N ARG A 18 -15.68 -16.61 18.35
CA ARG A 18 -14.78 -16.29 19.46
C ARG A 18 -13.36 -15.94 19.03
N MET A 19 -12.83 -16.58 17.99
CA MET A 19 -11.52 -16.21 17.43
C MET A 19 -11.58 -14.85 16.72
N ALA A 20 -12.65 -14.57 15.99
CA ALA A 20 -12.89 -13.28 15.35
C ALA A 20 -13.01 -12.15 16.38
N ASP A 21 -13.72 -12.37 17.50
CA ASP A 21 -13.81 -11.41 18.60
C ASP A 21 -12.45 -11.16 19.28
N GLY A 22 -11.66 -12.22 19.48
CA GLY A 22 -10.30 -12.11 20.03
C GLY A 22 -9.36 -11.32 19.11
N PHE A 23 -9.40 -11.62 17.80
CA PHE A 23 -8.63 -10.90 16.78
C PHE A 23 -9.08 -9.44 16.65
N SER A 24 -10.39 -9.19 16.66
CA SER A 24 -10.98 -7.85 16.63
C SER A 24 -10.50 -7.01 17.82
N ARG A 25 -10.44 -7.59 19.02
CA ARG A 25 -9.90 -6.91 20.20
C ARG A 25 -8.41 -6.57 20.06
N LEU A 26 -7.59 -7.50 19.58
CA LEU A 26 -6.16 -7.26 19.36
C LEU A 26 -5.91 -6.17 18.29
N VAL A 27 -6.60 -6.27 17.15
CA VAL A 27 -6.51 -5.28 16.07
C VAL A 27 -6.97 -3.91 16.55
N THR A 28 -8.08 -3.83 17.28
CA THR A 28 -8.58 -2.56 17.84
C THR A 28 -7.57 -1.94 18.80
N GLN A 29 -6.89 -2.75 19.60
CA GLN A 29 -5.90 -2.28 20.56
C GLN A 29 -4.62 -1.75 19.88
N HIS A 30 -4.14 -2.44 18.83
CA HIS A 30 -3.03 -1.96 18.01
C HIS A 30 -3.41 -0.74 17.15
N LEU A 31 -4.64 -0.66 16.66
CA LEU A 31 -5.15 0.51 15.93
C LEU A 31 -5.31 1.73 16.83
N GLN A 32 -5.73 1.55 18.09
CA GLN A 32 -5.81 2.66 19.04
C GLN A 32 -4.44 3.24 19.33
N LEU A 33 -3.42 2.40 19.51
CA LEU A 33 -2.06 2.86 19.70
C LEU A 33 -1.51 3.55 18.45
N ALA A 34 -1.66 2.93 17.27
CA ALA A 34 -1.24 3.48 15.99
C ALA A 34 -1.93 4.82 15.68
N ARG A 35 -3.21 4.99 16.07
CA ARG A 35 -3.93 6.27 15.91
C ARG A 35 -3.36 7.38 16.79
N VAL A 36 -2.97 7.08 18.02
CA VAL A 36 -2.39 8.07 18.93
C VAL A 36 -1.01 8.48 18.42
N GLU A 37 -0.17 7.53 18.05
CA GLU A 37 1.15 7.79 17.49
C GLU A 37 1.06 8.59 16.17
N LEU A 38 0.17 8.19 15.26
CA LEU A 38 -0.05 8.93 14.00
C LEU A 38 -0.59 10.35 14.23
N ALA A 39 -1.43 10.56 15.25
CA ALA A 39 -1.93 11.89 15.58
C ALA A 39 -0.83 12.79 16.17
N GLU A 40 0.06 12.22 16.97
CA GLU A 40 1.20 12.92 17.55
C GLU A 40 2.26 13.25 16.49
N ASP A 41 2.60 12.28 15.64
CA ASP A 41 3.45 12.49 14.46
C ASP A 41 2.86 13.55 13.53
N ALA A 42 1.56 13.46 13.20
CA ALA A 42 0.90 14.46 12.35
C ALA A 42 0.92 15.86 12.96
N LYS A 43 0.82 15.97 14.29
CA LYS A 43 0.89 17.25 15.00
C LYS A 43 2.30 17.83 14.99
N ALA A 44 3.32 17.00 15.22
CA ALA A 44 4.72 17.41 15.13
C ALA A 44 5.08 17.84 13.70
N MET A 45 4.72 17.03 12.70
CA MET A 45 4.91 17.34 11.29
C MET A 45 4.13 18.60 10.88
N GLY A 46 2.92 18.79 11.42
CA GLY A 46 2.09 19.96 11.17
C GLY A 46 2.69 21.25 11.73
N LEU A 47 3.30 21.20 12.92
CA LEU A 47 4.03 22.33 13.51
C LEU A 47 5.27 22.68 12.71
N ASP A 48 6.06 21.68 12.29
CA ASP A 48 7.22 21.89 11.43
C ASP A 48 6.81 22.47 10.07
N ALA A 49 5.77 21.91 9.45
CA ALA A 49 5.24 22.43 8.19
C ALA A 49 4.69 23.86 8.33
N ALA A 50 4.03 24.17 9.45
CA ALA A 50 3.56 25.52 9.75
C ALA A 50 4.73 26.50 9.93
N SER A 51 5.81 26.07 10.60
CA SER A 51 7.01 26.90 10.76
C SER A 51 7.65 27.23 9.40
N ILE A 52 7.75 26.23 8.51
CA ILE A 52 8.26 26.43 7.14
C ILE A 52 7.33 27.35 6.36
N ALA A 53 6.01 27.19 6.51
CA ALA A 53 5.01 28.01 5.83
C ALA A 53 5.12 29.51 6.15
N VAL A 54 5.59 29.89 7.35
CA VAL A 54 5.84 31.30 7.70
C VAL A 54 7.02 31.90 6.91
N PHE A 55 8.02 31.09 6.56
CA PHE A 55 9.17 31.54 5.76
C PHE A 55 8.87 31.60 4.26
N VAL A 56 7.90 30.83 3.78
CA VAL A 56 7.47 30.82 2.37
C VAL A 56 7.19 32.24 1.82
N PRO A 57 6.36 33.10 2.45
CA PRO A 57 6.12 34.44 1.93
C PRO A 57 7.38 35.30 1.91
N PHE A 58 8.28 35.16 2.89
CA PHE A 58 9.54 35.91 2.92
C PHE A 58 10.46 35.51 1.76
N LEU A 59 10.57 34.20 1.49
CA LEU A 59 11.27 33.68 0.31
C LEU A 59 10.63 34.17 -0.99
N LEU A 60 9.29 34.18 -1.07
CA LEU A 60 8.56 34.67 -2.25
C LEU A 60 8.87 36.14 -2.55
N VAL A 61 8.90 36.98 -1.52
CA VAL A 61 9.26 38.40 -1.66
C VAL A 61 10.69 38.55 -2.15
N GLY A 62 11.64 37.84 -1.53
CA GLY A 62 13.05 37.86 -1.98
C GLY A 62 13.21 37.36 -3.42
N TYR A 63 12.51 36.30 -3.79
CA TYR A 63 12.51 35.76 -5.14
C TYR A 63 11.96 36.75 -6.17
N ALA A 64 10.85 37.43 -5.86
CA ALA A 64 10.32 38.48 -6.71
C ALA A 64 11.32 39.62 -6.91
N PHE A 65 12.06 39.98 -5.85
CA PHE A 65 13.10 41.01 -5.93
C PHE A 65 14.28 40.57 -6.81
N VAL A 66 14.71 39.30 -6.70
CA VAL A 66 15.75 38.72 -7.57
C VAL A 66 15.29 38.70 -9.03
N CYS A 67 14.05 38.30 -9.30
CA CYS A 67 13.46 38.34 -10.64
C CYS A 67 13.40 39.77 -11.19
N GLY A 68 13.00 40.74 -10.36
CA GLY A 68 13.01 42.16 -10.72
C GLY A 68 14.42 42.68 -11.01
N ALA A 69 15.42 42.30 -10.21
CA ALA A 69 16.81 42.67 -10.41
C ALA A 69 17.37 42.08 -11.71
N LEU A 70 17.11 40.79 -11.99
CA LEU A 70 17.47 40.17 -13.28
C LEU A 70 16.80 40.90 -14.45
N ALA A 71 15.51 41.22 -14.33
CA ALA A 71 14.82 41.96 -15.37
C ALA A 71 15.43 43.37 -15.57
N ALA A 72 15.78 44.07 -14.49
CA ALA A 72 16.44 45.37 -14.56
C ALA A 72 17.84 45.29 -15.20
N LEU A 73 18.61 44.21 -14.98
CA LEU A 73 19.89 43.97 -15.63
C LEU A 73 19.73 43.70 -17.15
N LEU A 74 18.66 43.02 -17.56
CA LEU A 74 18.38 42.71 -18.97
C LEU A 74 17.67 43.83 -19.72
N ALA A 75 17.02 44.76 -19.00
CA ALA A 75 16.25 45.85 -19.56
C ALA A 75 17.03 46.77 -20.53
N PRO A 76 18.34 47.08 -20.35
CA PRO A 76 19.07 47.93 -21.29
C PRO A 76 19.28 47.28 -22.66
N TRP A 77 19.24 45.95 -22.74
CA TRP A 77 19.49 45.20 -23.98
C TRP A 77 18.20 44.78 -24.70
N THR A 78 17.13 44.53 -23.94
CA THR A 78 15.87 43.95 -24.46
C THR A 78 14.64 44.81 -24.24
N GLY A 79 14.78 45.93 -23.51
CA GLY A 79 13.68 46.73 -22.98
C GLY A 79 13.00 46.06 -21.78
N TRP A 80 12.26 46.83 -20.99
CA TRP A 80 11.54 46.34 -19.80
C TRP A 80 10.58 45.19 -20.11
N ALA A 81 9.87 45.27 -21.24
CA ALA A 81 8.93 44.23 -21.66
C ALA A 81 9.65 42.92 -22.03
N GLY A 82 10.77 42.99 -22.75
CA GLY A 82 11.55 41.81 -23.14
C GLY A 82 12.21 41.12 -21.94
N ALA A 83 12.73 41.91 -21.00
CA ALA A 83 13.37 41.40 -19.79
C ALA A 83 12.37 40.70 -18.86
N LEU A 84 11.20 41.31 -18.61
CA LEU A 84 10.13 40.69 -17.82
C LEU A 84 9.56 39.44 -18.50
N ALA A 85 9.41 39.46 -19.83
CA ALA A 85 8.94 38.30 -20.59
C ALA A 85 9.92 37.13 -20.49
N LEU A 86 11.23 37.35 -20.60
CA LEU A 86 12.24 36.30 -20.47
C LEU A 86 12.31 35.71 -19.06
N VAL A 87 12.39 36.58 -18.04
CA VAL A 87 12.41 36.13 -16.65
C VAL A 87 11.12 35.40 -16.31
N GLY A 88 9.97 35.94 -16.70
CA GLY A 88 8.66 35.32 -16.54
C GLY A 88 8.56 33.97 -17.25
N ALA A 89 9.02 33.85 -18.49
CA ALA A 89 9.02 32.58 -19.22
C ALA A 89 9.90 31.53 -18.54
N LEU A 90 11.10 31.90 -18.07
CA LEU A 90 12.00 31.00 -17.37
C LEU A 90 11.38 30.50 -16.04
N ASN A 91 10.73 31.41 -15.31
CA ASN A 91 9.98 31.10 -14.09
C ASN A 91 8.81 30.15 -14.38
N LEU A 92 8.08 30.39 -15.48
CA LEU A 92 6.92 29.59 -15.87
C LEU A 92 7.32 28.17 -16.28
N VAL A 93 8.44 28.04 -17.01
CA VAL A 93 9.01 26.73 -17.36
C VAL A 93 9.53 26.01 -16.12
N GLY A 94 10.27 26.69 -15.24
CA GLY A 94 10.79 26.12 -14.01
C GLY A 94 9.68 25.66 -13.05
N GLY A 95 8.71 26.55 -12.80
CA GLY A 95 7.54 26.26 -11.96
C GLY A 95 6.65 25.19 -12.58
N GLY A 96 6.36 25.28 -13.87
CA GLY A 96 5.56 24.29 -14.59
C GLY A 96 6.19 22.90 -14.57
N LEU A 97 7.50 22.80 -14.82
CA LEU A 97 8.22 21.52 -14.77
C LEU A 97 8.28 20.96 -13.34
N GLY A 98 8.45 21.83 -12.33
CA GLY A 98 8.39 21.47 -10.92
C GLY A 98 7.04 20.87 -10.53
N ILE A 99 5.95 21.53 -10.92
CA ILE A 99 4.57 21.05 -10.68
C ILE A 99 4.34 19.73 -11.40
N LEU A 100 4.68 19.62 -12.68
CA LEU A 100 4.52 18.37 -13.44
C LEU A 100 5.30 17.22 -12.82
N ARG A 101 6.52 17.47 -12.32
CA ARG A 101 7.34 16.46 -11.64
C ARG A 101 6.77 16.07 -10.28
N ALA A 102 6.23 17.03 -9.52
CA ALA A 102 5.56 16.78 -8.25
C ALA A 102 4.28 15.96 -8.45
N VAL A 103 3.45 16.32 -9.43
CA VAL A 103 2.23 15.59 -9.80
C VAL A 103 2.57 14.17 -10.25
N LYS A 104 3.57 14.00 -11.14
CA LYS A 104 4.03 12.66 -11.55
C LYS A 104 4.53 11.82 -10.36
N ARG A 105 5.24 12.43 -9.41
CA ARG A 105 5.70 11.74 -8.20
C ARG A 105 4.55 11.31 -7.30
N MET A 106 3.50 12.12 -7.17
CA MET A 106 2.28 11.75 -6.44
C MET A 106 1.51 10.63 -7.15
N GLN A 107 1.41 10.69 -8.47
CA GLN A 107 0.76 9.66 -9.28
C GLN A 107 1.50 8.31 -9.19
N SER A 108 2.84 8.33 -9.11
CA SER A 108 3.63 7.12 -8.84
C SER A 108 3.37 6.52 -7.46
N ARG A 109 2.90 7.29 -6.48
CA ARG A 109 2.50 6.77 -5.16
C ARG A 109 1.08 6.20 -5.16
N GLN A 110 0.17 6.73 -5.99
CA GLN A 110 -1.18 6.17 -6.17
C GLN A 110 -1.19 4.75 -6.74
N MET A 111 -0.15 4.31 -7.47
CA MET A 111 -0.03 2.91 -7.93
C MET A 111 0.04 1.89 -6.78
N MET A 112 0.33 2.34 -5.54
CA MET A 112 0.28 1.49 -4.36
C MET A 112 -1.17 1.20 -3.93
N ASP A 113 -2.12 2.10 -4.23
CA ASP A 113 -3.55 1.89 -3.95
C ASP A 113 -4.15 0.84 -4.89
N ASP A 114 -3.68 0.77 -6.14
CA ASP A 114 -4.04 -0.31 -7.07
C ASP A 114 -3.56 -1.67 -6.54
N SER A 115 -2.38 -1.73 -5.94
CA SER A 115 -1.88 -2.94 -5.28
C SER A 115 -2.74 -3.35 -4.07
N VAL A 116 -3.28 -2.37 -3.32
CA VAL A 116 -4.24 -2.62 -2.23
C VAL A 116 -5.58 -3.13 -2.78
N SER A 117 -6.01 -2.62 -3.94
CA SER A 117 -7.21 -3.10 -4.62
C SER A 117 -7.05 -4.53 -5.17
N GLU A 118 -5.86 -4.87 -5.68
CA GLU A 118 -5.50 -6.21 -6.17
C GLU A 118 -5.36 -7.22 -5.02
N LEU A 119 -4.83 -6.80 -3.87
CA LEU A 119 -4.83 -7.60 -2.64
C LEU A 119 -6.26 -7.88 -2.14
N SER A 120 -7.12 -6.87 -2.17
CA SER A 120 -8.55 -7.02 -1.82
C SER A 120 -9.26 -7.97 -2.78
N ARG A 121 -8.94 -7.89 -4.08
CA ARG A 121 -9.45 -8.77 -5.12
C ARG A 121 -8.94 -10.21 -4.97
N SER A 122 -7.68 -10.38 -4.58
CA SER A 122 -7.06 -11.68 -4.32
C SER A 122 -7.66 -12.33 -3.06
N MET A 123 -7.90 -11.56 -1.99
CA MET A 123 -8.63 -12.05 -0.82
C MET A 123 -10.09 -12.38 -1.13
N ALA A 124 -10.78 -11.59 -1.95
CA ALA A 124 -12.14 -11.88 -2.40
C ALA A 124 -12.21 -13.16 -3.26
N ALA A 125 -11.19 -13.41 -4.09
CA ALA A 125 -11.06 -14.65 -4.86
C ALA A 125 -10.80 -15.86 -3.95
N LEU A 126 -9.94 -15.70 -2.94
CA LEU A 126 -9.64 -16.75 -1.96
C LEU A 126 -10.84 -17.06 -1.04
N THR A 127 -11.67 -16.07 -0.70
CA THR A 127 -12.90 -16.30 0.08
C THR A 127 -14.02 -16.93 -0.75
N THR A 128 -14.00 -16.73 -2.08
CA THR A 128 -14.96 -17.33 -3.02
C THR A 128 -14.57 -18.75 -3.43
N ALA A 129 -13.27 -19.07 -3.46
CA ALA A 129 -12.77 -20.41 -3.72
C ALA A 129 -12.95 -21.33 -2.50
N ARG A 130 -14.18 -21.79 -2.27
CA ARG A 130 -14.47 -22.99 -1.48
C ARG A 130 -13.73 -24.19 -2.11
N PRO A 131 -13.09 -25.09 -1.34
CA PRO A 131 -12.31 -26.18 -1.91
C PRO A 131 -13.20 -27.09 -2.77
N PRO A 132 -12.72 -27.59 -3.92
CA PRO A 132 -13.35 -28.74 -4.55
C PRO A 132 -13.26 -29.91 -3.57
N SER A 133 -14.42 -30.46 -3.21
CA SER A 133 -14.58 -31.74 -2.54
C SER A 133 -13.72 -32.83 -3.20
N PRO A 134 -13.25 -33.83 -2.43
CA PRO A 134 -12.28 -34.80 -2.89
C PRO A 134 -12.85 -35.57 -4.08
N VAL A 135 -12.19 -35.41 -5.24
CA VAL A 135 -12.41 -36.29 -6.37
C VAL A 135 -11.94 -37.67 -5.96
N ALA A 136 -12.92 -38.52 -5.65
CA ALA A 136 -12.80 -39.96 -5.68
C ALA A 136 -12.13 -40.38 -6.99
N GLY A 137 -10.97 -41.04 -6.91
CA GLY A 137 -10.30 -41.52 -8.12
C GLY A 137 -8.79 -41.75 -7.99
N VAL A 138 -8.33 -42.46 -6.96
CA VAL A 138 -7.04 -43.16 -7.04
C VAL A 138 -7.35 -44.65 -6.92
N ASN A 139 -7.38 -45.28 -8.09
CA ASN A 139 -7.63 -46.69 -8.28
C ASN A 139 -6.61 -47.57 -7.53
N THR A 140 -7.15 -48.66 -6.98
CA THR A 140 -6.54 -50.01 -6.93
C THR A 140 -5.22 -50.18 -6.16
N LEU A 141 -5.34 -50.14 -4.84
CA LEU A 141 -4.67 -51.09 -3.94
C LEU A 141 -5.11 -52.53 -4.27
N LYS A 142 -4.48 -53.16 -5.26
CA LYS A 142 -4.45 -54.63 -5.48
C LYS A 142 -3.70 -54.93 -6.77
N ASP A 143 -2.38 -54.96 -6.71
CA ASP A 143 -1.64 -55.90 -7.54
C ASP A 143 -0.27 -56.21 -6.91
N THR A 144 -0.19 -57.46 -6.42
CA THR A 144 1.01 -58.28 -6.49
C THR A 144 2.29 -57.76 -5.79
N THR A 145 2.23 -57.59 -4.47
CA THR A 145 3.44 -57.67 -3.61
C THR A 145 3.15 -58.52 -2.37
N ALA A 146 2.62 -59.71 -2.61
CA ALA A 146 2.47 -60.76 -1.61
C ALA A 146 2.83 -62.09 -2.28
N MET A 147 4.12 -62.31 -2.53
CA MET A 147 4.79 -63.61 -2.77
C MET A 147 6.21 -63.35 -3.30
N ALA A 148 7.14 -62.85 -2.47
CA ALA A 148 8.59 -62.96 -2.75
C ALA A 148 9.46 -62.46 -1.59
N PHE A 149 9.17 -62.84 -0.34
CA PHE A 149 10.21 -62.77 0.69
C PHE A 149 9.95 -63.76 1.82
N LYS A 150 10.34 -65.00 1.58
CA LYS A 150 10.62 -65.97 2.63
C LYS A 150 11.73 -66.89 2.13
N GLU A 151 12.68 -67.15 3.02
CA GLU A 151 13.72 -68.19 2.96
C GLU A 151 15.13 -67.74 2.54
N THR A 152 15.87 -67.16 3.48
CA THR A 152 17.32 -67.42 3.60
C THR A 152 17.51 -68.56 4.60
N ARG A 153 17.75 -69.75 4.06
CA ARG A 153 18.19 -70.96 4.77
C ARG A 153 19.52 -71.41 4.16
N ASP A 154 20.46 -71.72 5.05
CA ASP A 154 21.75 -72.41 4.86
C ASP A 154 22.79 -71.67 4.00
N GLY A 155 24.08 -71.65 4.35
CA GLY A 155 24.80 -72.41 5.35
C GLY A 155 26.25 -72.58 4.88
N ARG A 156 27.18 -72.62 5.85
CA ARG A 156 28.64 -72.82 5.77
C ARG A 156 29.51 -71.59 5.50
#